data_AF-A0A2V5XVR5-F1
#
_entry.id   AF-A0A2V5XVR5-F1
#
_cell.length_a   1.000
_cell.length_b   1.000
_cell.length_c   1.000
_cell.angle_alpha   90.00
_cell.angle_beta   90.00
_cell.angle_gamma   90.00
#
_symmetry.space_group_name_H-M   'P 1'
#
loop_
_entity.id
_entity.type
_entity.pdbx_description
1 polymer ?
#
loop_
_entity_poly.entity_id
_entity_poly.type
_entity_poly.pdbx_seq_one_letter_code
_entity_poly.pdbx_strand_id
1 'polypeptide(L)'
;MNLQTEQREYEAPKTETAWSRVKKALGPIAVIGVVIAKFFAKLKFVLLPLLKFLPILLKSGGTMLLMIWVYTQFWGWRFAVGFVVLLLVHESGHLLVAKKFGLKVGAPVFIPFMGAFIALKEAPRNAWMEACVGIGGPMLGSLGALACNVLGEMFSAPIFIALAWFGYFLNLFNLTPVGMLDGGRIVTALSRWLWLPGLALLLWFGWKYPNFIIWLIVLLSLPRIYSLFRKRTEEEQRYFEVTPSQRWIMSSLYFGLIAVLLFGMHVAQQDLAKYGVRSHGHGQDVIVQ
;
A
#
# COMPACT_ATOMS: atom_id res chain seq x y z
N MET A 1 -76.19 -37.92 -35.58
CA MET A 1 -74.97 -37.86 -36.40
C MET A 1 -75.02 -36.56 -37.21
N ASN A 2 -74.45 -35.47 -36.68
CA ASN A 2 -74.38 -34.17 -37.36
C ASN A 2 -72.90 -33.76 -37.40
N LEU A 3 -72.27 -33.93 -38.57
CA LEU A 3 -70.96 -33.38 -38.86
C LEU A 3 -71.16 -31.98 -39.43
N GLN A 4 -71.00 -30.95 -38.60
CA GLN A 4 -70.80 -29.59 -39.09
C GLN A 4 -69.33 -29.45 -39.48
N THR A 5 -69.08 -29.45 -40.77
CA THR A 5 -67.76 -29.15 -41.34
C THR A 5 -67.55 -27.63 -41.21
N GLU A 6 -66.79 -27.19 -40.20
CA GLU A 6 -66.29 -25.81 -40.14
C GLU A 6 -65.35 -25.58 -41.32
N GLN A 7 -65.79 -24.77 -42.30
CA GLN A 7 -64.89 -24.22 -43.30
C GLN A 7 -63.99 -23.19 -42.60
N ARG A 8 -62.73 -23.56 -42.32
CA ARG A 8 -61.71 -22.56 -41.98
C ARG A 8 -61.38 -21.75 -43.22
N GLU A 9 -61.83 -20.51 -43.23
CA GLU A 9 -61.41 -19.50 -44.19
C GLU A 9 -59.88 -19.32 -44.09
N TYR A 10 -59.17 -19.56 -45.19
CA TYR A 10 -57.72 -19.43 -45.24
C TYR A 10 -57.37 -17.94 -45.36
N GLU A 11 -57.05 -17.28 -44.24
CA GLU A 11 -56.46 -15.95 -44.25
C GLU A 11 -55.04 -16.02 -44.88
N ALA A 12 -54.85 -15.34 -46.00
CA ALA A 12 -53.52 -15.23 -46.63
C ALA A 12 -52.49 -14.62 -45.65
N PRO A 13 -51.22 -15.07 -45.67
CA PRO A 13 -50.20 -14.53 -44.77
C PRO A 13 -50.05 -13.01 -45.00
N LYS A 14 -50.31 -12.22 -43.96
CA LYS A 14 -50.15 -10.75 -43.99
C LYS A 14 -48.72 -10.44 -44.43
N THR A 15 -48.57 -9.82 -45.60
CA THR A 15 -47.27 -9.45 -46.15
C THR A 15 -46.60 -8.44 -45.21
N GLU A 16 -45.42 -8.78 -44.70
CA GLU A 16 -44.66 -7.89 -43.82
C GLU A 16 -44.30 -6.60 -44.58
N THR A 17 -44.94 -5.49 -44.19
CA THR A 17 -44.62 -4.16 -44.72
C THR A 17 -43.19 -3.78 -44.33
N ALA A 18 -42.47 -3.03 -45.18
CA ALA A 18 -41.11 -2.57 -44.89
C ALA A 18 -40.99 -1.88 -43.51
N TRP A 19 -42.04 -1.18 -43.09
CA TRP A 19 -42.19 -0.57 -41.77
C TRP A 19 -42.22 -1.58 -40.60
N SER A 20 -42.83 -2.77 -40.76
CA SER A 20 -42.87 -3.78 -39.70
C SER A 20 -41.50 -4.44 -39.49
N ARG A 21 -40.72 -4.62 -40.56
CA ARG A 21 -39.32 -5.08 -40.49
C ARG A 21 -38.42 -4.07 -39.81
N VAL A 22 -38.58 -2.77 -40.11
CA VAL A 22 -37.84 -1.69 -39.44
C VAL A 22 -38.18 -1.62 -37.94
N LYS A 23 -39.45 -1.75 -37.55
CA LYS A 23 -39.83 -1.83 -36.12
C LYS A 23 -39.25 -3.05 -35.41
N LYS A 24 -39.24 -4.23 -36.05
CA LYS A 24 -38.59 -5.44 -35.52
C LYS A 24 -37.08 -5.28 -35.36
N ALA A 25 -36.42 -4.54 -36.25
CA ALA A 25 -34.97 -4.28 -36.19
C ALA A 25 -34.59 -3.19 -35.16
N LEU A 26 -35.46 -2.18 -34.96
CA LEU A 26 -35.24 -1.11 -33.99
C LEU A 26 -35.54 -1.52 -32.54
N GLY A 27 -36.40 -2.53 -32.32
CA GLY A 27 -36.73 -3.05 -30.99
C GLY A 27 -35.50 -3.50 -30.19
N PRO A 28 -34.64 -4.39 -30.73
CA PRO A 28 -33.41 -4.81 -30.07
C PRO A 28 -32.44 -3.64 -29.80
N ILE A 29 -32.34 -2.68 -30.72
CA ILE A 29 -31.48 -1.49 -30.59
C ILE A 29 -31.97 -0.59 -29.46
N ALA A 30 -33.29 -0.39 -29.35
CA ALA A 30 -33.89 0.37 -28.25
C ALA A 30 -33.69 -0.32 -26.90
N VAL A 31 -33.80 -1.66 -26.85
CA VAL A 31 -33.55 -2.43 -25.62
C VAL A 31 -32.08 -2.34 -25.21
N ILE A 32 -31.13 -2.49 -26.14
CA ILE A 32 -29.70 -2.30 -25.89
C ILE A 32 -29.41 -0.88 -25.40
N GLY A 33 -30.02 0.13 -26.05
CA GLY A 33 -29.91 1.53 -25.62
C GLY A 33 -30.41 1.77 -24.20
N VAL A 34 -31.54 1.16 -23.82
CA VAL A 34 -32.09 1.27 -22.45
C VAL A 34 -31.22 0.53 -21.43
N VAL A 35 -30.65 -0.63 -21.77
CA VAL A 35 -29.73 -1.37 -20.90
C VAL A 35 -28.43 -0.59 -20.68
N ILE A 36 -27.85 -0.03 -21.74
CA ILE A 36 -26.67 0.84 -21.67
C ILE A 36 -26.99 2.07 -20.83
N ALA A 37 -28.11 2.75 -21.08
CA ALA A 37 -28.53 3.92 -20.31
C ALA A 37 -28.76 3.57 -18.83
N LYS A 38 -29.37 2.43 -18.51
CA LYS A 38 -29.54 1.95 -17.12
C LYS A 38 -28.21 1.59 -16.47
N PHE A 39 -27.26 1.04 -17.22
CA PHE A 39 -25.91 0.74 -16.74
C PHE A 39 -25.14 2.02 -16.39
N PHE A 40 -25.09 2.99 -17.31
CA PHE A 40 -24.47 4.29 -17.05
C PHE A 40 -25.22 5.08 -15.96
N ALA A 41 -26.55 4.92 -15.88
CA ALA A 41 -27.34 5.49 -14.80
C ALA A 41 -27.06 4.82 -13.43
N LYS A 42 -26.67 3.55 -13.37
CA LYS A 42 -26.15 2.92 -12.14
C LYS A 42 -24.72 3.34 -11.84
N LEU A 43 -23.88 3.48 -12.88
CA LEU A 43 -22.50 3.90 -12.74
C LEU A 43 -22.38 5.30 -12.14
N LYS A 44 -23.25 6.25 -12.52
CA LYS A 44 -23.29 7.59 -11.89
C LYS A 44 -23.60 7.53 -10.39
N PHE A 45 -24.40 6.57 -9.90
CA PHE A 45 -24.68 6.43 -8.47
C PHE A 45 -23.49 5.87 -7.67
N VAL A 46 -22.50 5.27 -8.34
CA VAL A 46 -21.24 4.85 -7.71
C VAL A 46 -20.16 5.92 -7.89
N LEU A 47 -20.09 6.50 -9.09
CA LEU A 47 -19.08 7.48 -9.47
C LEU A 47 -19.28 8.84 -8.79
N LEU A 48 -20.52 9.30 -8.62
CA LEU A 48 -20.81 10.60 -7.99
C LEU A 48 -20.51 10.63 -6.49
N PRO A 49 -20.88 9.61 -5.69
CA PRO A 49 -20.38 9.50 -4.32
C PRO A 49 -18.86 9.39 -4.30
N LEU A 50 -18.26 8.55 -5.16
CA LEU A 50 -16.81 8.42 -5.20
C LEU A 50 -16.12 9.76 -5.47
N LEU A 51 -16.59 10.57 -6.43
CA LEU A 51 -16.06 11.90 -6.73
C LEU A 51 -16.30 12.92 -5.59
N LYS A 52 -17.47 12.88 -4.94
CA LYS A 52 -17.80 13.79 -3.83
C LYS A 52 -17.09 13.44 -2.53
N PHE A 53 -16.88 12.15 -2.28
CA PHE A 53 -16.11 11.66 -1.15
C PHE A 53 -14.62 11.70 -1.42
N LEU A 54 -14.16 11.76 -2.69
CA LEU A 54 -12.75 11.91 -3.06
C LEU A 54 -12.05 13.03 -2.27
N PRO A 55 -12.53 14.29 -2.21
CA PRO A 55 -11.88 15.34 -1.42
C PRO A 55 -11.88 15.12 0.10
N ILE A 56 -12.82 14.32 0.64
CA ILE A 56 -12.86 13.93 2.06
C ILE A 56 -11.88 12.77 2.32
N LEU A 57 -11.82 11.82 1.39
CA LEU A 57 -10.85 10.73 1.33
C LEU A 57 -9.42 11.28 1.19
N LEU A 58 -9.25 12.36 0.42
CA LEU A 58 -7.97 13.02 0.15
C LEU A 58 -7.40 13.74 1.38
N LYS A 59 -8.19 13.97 2.43
CA LYS A 59 -7.65 14.40 3.72
C LYS A 59 -7.11 13.18 4.46
N SER A 60 -5.97 13.33 5.15
CA SER A 60 -5.26 12.28 5.89
C SER A 60 -6.17 11.33 6.68
N GLY A 61 -7.15 11.87 7.43
CA GLY A 61 -8.11 11.06 8.20
C GLY A 61 -9.05 10.19 7.35
N GLY A 62 -9.49 10.67 6.18
CA GLY A 62 -10.35 9.91 5.28
C GLY A 62 -9.63 8.72 4.65
N THR A 63 -8.39 8.92 4.18
CA THR A 63 -7.54 7.82 3.71
C THR A 63 -7.27 6.78 4.80
N MET A 64 -7.06 7.23 6.04
CA MET A 64 -6.79 6.34 7.18
C MET A 64 -8.01 5.47 7.52
N LEU A 65 -9.22 6.07 7.57
CA LEU A 65 -10.45 5.33 7.81
C LEU A 65 -10.75 4.31 6.70
N LEU A 66 -10.49 4.67 5.43
CA LEU A 66 -10.60 3.73 4.32
C LEU A 66 -9.65 2.55 4.50
N MET A 67 -8.39 2.81 4.88
CA MET A 67 -7.41 1.74 5.11
C MET A 67 -7.83 0.81 6.25
N ILE A 68 -8.33 1.37 7.36
CA ILE A 68 -8.89 0.58 8.47
C ILE A 68 -10.06 -0.28 7.97
N TRP A 69 -10.99 0.32 7.21
CA TRP A 69 -12.14 -0.40 6.68
C TRP A 69 -11.73 -1.56 5.77
N VAL A 70 -10.81 -1.33 4.83
CA VAL A 70 -10.27 -2.37 3.94
C VAL A 70 -9.65 -3.50 4.76
N TYR A 71 -8.71 -3.20 5.66
CA TYR A 71 -8.03 -4.23 6.45
C TYR A 71 -8.93 -4.95 7.44
N THR A 72 -9.98 -4.29 7.93
CA THR A 72 -10.99 -4.94 8.77
C THR A 72 -11.63 -6.12 8.05
N GLN A 73 -11.81 -6.04 6.72
CA GLN A 73 -12.39 -7.15 5.93
C GLN A 73 -11.47 -8.36 5.82
N PHE A 74 -10.15 -8.17 5.96
CA PHE A 74 -9.15 -9.24 5.82
C PHE A 74 -8.71 -9.84 7.15
N TRP A 75 -8.53 -9.00 8.18
CA TRP A 75 -7.87 -9.39 9.44
C TRP A 75 -8.65 -9.01 10.70
N GLY A 76 -9.87 -8.46 10.54
CA GLY A 76 -10.68 -7.99 11.66
C GLY A 76 -10.27 -6.60 12.15
N TRP A 77 -11.19 -5.95 12.86
CA TRP A 77 -11.06 -4.53 13.20
C TRP A 77 -9.94 -4.25 14.23
N ARG A 78 -9.72 -5.16 15.18
CA ARG A 78 -8.68 -5.03 16.22
C ARG A 78 -7.28 -4.96 15.59
N PHE A 79 -6.98 -5.90 14.70
CA PHE A 79 -5.73 -5.92 13.95
C PHE A 79 -5.62 -4.71 13.03
N ALA A 80 -6.67 -4.41 12.27
CA ALA A 80 -6.67 -3.30 11.31
C ALA A 80 -6.37 -1.95 11.97
N VAL A 81 -7.02 -1.65 13.10
CA VAL A 81 -6.77 -0.43 13.87
C VAL A 81 -5.34 -0.40 14.40
N GLY A 82 -4.88 -1.49 15.04
CA GLY A 82 -3.52 -1.57 15.56
C GLY A 82 -2.45 -1.40 14.48
N PHE A 83 -2.66 -2.02 13.30
CA PHE A 83 -1.75 -1.93 12.16
C PHE A 83 -1.67 -0.51 11.60
N VAL A 84 -2.81 0.16 11.44
CA VAL A 84 -2.85 1.55 10.97
C VAL A 84 -2.26 2.52 11.99
N VAL A 85 -2.41 2.24 13.29
CA VAL A 85 -1.72 3.00 14.35
C VAL A 85 -0.21 2.82 14.25
N LEU A 86 0.30 1.59 14.01
CA LEU A 86 1.72 1.36 13.81
C LEU A 86 2.27 2.11 12.58
N LEU A 87 1.53 2.13 11.48
CA LEU A 87 1.85 2.95 10.31
C LEU A 87 1.90 4.45 10.66
N LEU A 88 0.92 4.95 11.40
CA LEU A 88 0.90 6.34 11.83
C LEU A 88 2.09 6.67 12.73
N VAL A 89 2.47 5.77 13.64
CA VAL A 89 3.65 5.92 14.51
C VAL A 89 4.93 5.96 13.67
N HIS A 90 5.05 5.09 12.66
CA HIS A 90 6.15 5.12 11.70
C HIS A 90 6.21 6.46 10.96
N GLU A 91 5.13 6.91 10.32
CA GLU A 91 5.09 8.21 9.63
C GLU A 91 5.39 9.38 10.58
N SER A 92 4.91 9.31 11.82
CA SER A 92 5.20 10.34 12.83
C SER A 92 6.71 10.46 13.08
N GLY A 93 7.48 9.38 12.94
CA GLY A 93 8.93 9.40 13.06
C GLY A 93 9.58 10.27 11.99
N HIS A 94 9.19 10.10 10.73
CA HIS A 94 9.62 10.98 9.65
C HIS A 94 9.19 12.44 9.88
N LEU A 95 7.93 12.67 10.29
CA LEU A 95 7.41 14.01 10.55
C LEU A 95 8.20 14.74 11.64
N LEU A 96 8.51 14.06 12.74
CA LEU A 96 9.25 14.62 13.86
C LEU A 96 10.66 15.04 13.42
N VAL A 97 11.35 14.18 12.66
CA VAL A 97 12.71 14.51 12.18
C VAL A 97 12.66 15.62 11.13
N ALA A 98 11.73 15.57 10.18
CA ALA A 98 11.58 16.60 9.16
C ALA A 98 11.27 17.98 9.77
N LYS A 99 10.39 18.04 10.78
CA LYS A 99 10.09 19.28 11.53
C LYS A 99 11.31 19.79 12.30
N LYS A 100 12.13 18.91 12.89
CA LYS A 100 13.40 19.30 13.55
C LYS A 100 14.38 19.96 12.58
N PHE A 101 14.38 19.55 11.31
CA PHE A 101 15.16 20.19 10.25
C PHE A 101 14.49 21.42 9.63
N GLY A 102 13.32 21.82 10.13
CA GLY A 102 12.58 22.98 9.62
C GLY A 102 11.94 22.77 8.25
N LEU A 103 11.76 21.52 7.80
CA LEU A 103 11.11 21.21 6.54
C LEU A 103 9.59 21.37 6.65
N LYS A 104 8.97 22.00 5.65
CA LYS A 104 7.50 22.01 5.56
C LYS A 104 6.97 20.64 5.16
N VAL A 105 6.23 20.03 6.07
CA VAL A 105 5.60 18.71 5.89
C VAL A 105 4.09 18.83 5.72
N GLY A 106 3.53 18.03 4.82
CA GLY A 106 2.10 17.79 4.69
C GLY A 106 1.61 16.76 5.70
N ALA A 107 0.30 16.49 5.66
CA ALA A 107 -0.30 15.41 6.42
C ALA A 107 0.04 14.05 5.76
N PRO A 108 0.16 12.96 6.55
CA PRO A 108 0.40 11.63 6.00
C PRO A 108 -0.82 11.16 5.20
N VAL A 109 -0.57 10.51 4.07
CA VAL A 109 -1.59 9.90 3.21
C VAL A 109 -1.48 8.39 3.33
N PHE A 110 -2.61 7.74 3.57
CA PHE A 110 -2.68 6.28 3.75
C PHE A 110 -3.25 5.62 2.49
N ILE A 111 -2.51 4.69 1.90
CA ILE A 111 -2.96 3.94 0.73
C ILE A 111 -3.04 2.46 1.11
N PRO A 112 -4.24 1.85 1.04
CA PRO A 112 -4.39 0.43 1.29
C PRO A 112 -3.39 -0.41 0.49
N PHE A 113 -2.81 -1.42 1.14
CA PHE A 113 -1.79 -2.33 0.60
C PHE A 113 -0.42 -1.70 0.32
N MET A 114 -0.33 -0.40 0.02
CA MET A 114 0.95 0.26 -0.25
C MET A 114 1.63 0.81 1.00
N GLY A 115 0.84 1.25 2.00
CA GLY A 115 1.36 1.83 3.25
C GLY A 115 0.92 3.28 3.43
N ALA A 116 1.73 4.05 4.15
CA ALA A 116 1.53 5.48 4.30
C ALA A 116 2.76 6.23 3.78
N PHE A 117 2.60 7.50 3.45
CA PHE A 117 3.73 8.38 3.18
C PHE A 117 3.37 9.83 3.49
N ILE A 118 4.38 10.64 3.79
CA ILE A 118 4.22 12.07 3.99
C ILE A 118 4.46 12.81 2.68
N ALA A 119 3.52 13.67 2.32
CA ALA A 119 3.73 14.66 1.28
C ALA A 119 4.72 15.74 1.78
N LEU A 120 5.99 15.63 1.42
CA LEU A 120 6.98 16.68 1.66
C LEU A 120 6.69 17.87 0.73
N LYS A 121 6.47 19.06 1.31
CA LYS A 121 6.29 20.30 0.54
C LYS A 121 7.62 20.94 0.16
N GLU A 122 8.66 20.61 0.91
CA GLU A 122 10.04 21.06 0.67
C GLU A 122 10.95 19.83 0.59
N ALA A 123 11.74 19.74 -0.48
CA ALA A 123 12.71 18.66 -0.64
C ALA A 123 13.84 18.81 0.40
N PRO A 124 14.43 17.69 0.90
CA PRO A 124 15.63 17.74 1.70
C PRO A 124 16.74 18.52 0.99
N ARG A 125 17.59 19.20 1.76
CA ARG A 125 18.64 20.07 1.21
C ARG A 125 19.94 19.33 0.90
N ASN A 126 20.16 18.18 1.53
CA ASN A 126 21.33 17.33 1.34
C ASN A 126 21.02 15.87 1.72
N ALA A 127 21.91 14.96 1.32
CA ALA A 127 21.77 13.52 1.57
C ALA A 127 21.77 13.16 3.06
N TRP A 128 22.51 13.91 3.90
CA TRP A 128 22.48 13.70 5.35
C TRP A 128 21.08 13.93 5.92
N MET A 129 20.45 15.06 5.60
CA MET A 129 19.10 15.39 6.02
C MET A 129 18.09 14.38 5.46
N GLU A 130 18.23 13.98 4.20
CA GLU A 130 17.39 12.95 3.60
C GLU A 130 17.48 11.63 4.36
N ALA A 131 18.69 11.20 4.73
CA ALA A 131 18.91 9.98 5.50
C ALA A 131 18.41 10.09 6.94
N CYS A 132 18.60 11.22 7.62
CA CYS A 132 18.05 11.44 8.96
C CYS A 132 16.52 11.39 8.96
N VAL A 133 15.88 12.04 7.98
CA VAL A 133 14.41 11.94 7.84
C VAL A 133 14.03 10.50 7.53
N GLY A 134 14.72 9.82 6.61
CA GLY A 134 14.48 8.43 6.24
C GLY A 134 14.57 7.45 7.41
N ILE A 135 15.56 7.58 8.30
CA ILE A 135 15.70 6.66 9.44
C ILE A 135 14.69 6.94 10.57
N GLY A 136 14.14 8.16 10.63
CA GLY A 136 13.21 8.56 11.68
C GLY A 136 11.96 7.68 11.77
N GLY A 137 11.40 7.28 10.63
CA GLY A 137 10.22 6.41 10.57
C GLY A 137 10.49 5.00 11.10
N PRO A 138 11.45 4.27 10.52
CA PRO A 138 11.88 2.96 11.02
C PRO A 138 12.24 2.96 12.50
N MET A 139 12.91 4.00 13.02
CA MET A 139 13.23 4.09 14.45
C MET A 139 11.98 4.18 15.32
N LEU A 140 11.07 5.13 15.03
CA LEU A 140 9.88 5.30 15.86
C LEU A 140 8.89 4.14 15.68
N GLY A 141 8.77 3.62 14.45
CA GLY A 141 7.98 2.43 14.16
C GLY A 141 8.51 1.19 14.88
N SER A 142 9.82 1.05 15.04
CA SER A 142 10.42 -0.06 15.82
C SER A 142 10.09 0.04 17.30
N LEU A 143 10.07 1.25 17.86
CA LEU A 143 9.62 1.48 19.24
C LEU A 143 8.12 1.16 19.40
N GLY A 144 7.30 1.51 18.42
CA GLY A 144 5.88 1.13 18.39
C GLY A 144 5.69 -0.40 18.35
N ALA A 145 6.45 -1.10 17.52
CA ALA A 145 6.44 -2.55 17.45
C ALA A 145 6.89 -3.21 18.76
N LEU A 146 7.95 -2.67 19.39
CA LEU A 146 8.42 -3.12 20.70
C LEU A 146 7.35 -2.92 21.79
N ALA A 147 6.68 -1.77 21.80
CA ALA A 147 5.58 -1.52 22.73
C ALA A 147 4.44 -2.55 22.54
N CYS A 148 4.07 -2.87 21.30
CA CYS A 148 3.12 -3.95 21.04
C CYS A 148 3.63 -5.30 21.55
N ASN A 149 4.90 -5.63 21.38
CA ASN A 149 5.43 -6.91 21.85
C ASN A 149 5.33 -7.03 23.38
N VAL A 150 5.77 -5.99 24.09
CA VAL A 150 5.70 -5.92 25.56
C VAL A 150 4.25 -6.02 26.04
N LEU A 151 3.31 -5.28 25.42
CA LEU A 151 1.90 -5.37 25.77
C LEU A 151 1.32 -6.77 25.50
N GLY A 152 1.71 -7.40 24.40
CA GLY A 152 1.28 -8.76 24.04
C GLY A 152 1.73 -9.80 25.06
N GLU A 153 2.97 -9.70 25.54
CA GLU A 153 3.49 -10.55 26.61
C GLU A 153 2.82 -10.26 27.96
N MET A 154 2.73 -8.99 28.36
CA MET A 154 2.15 -8.57 29.65
C MET A 154 0.69 -8.97 29.81
N PHE A 155 -0.11 -8.85 28.75
CA PHE A 155 -1.54 -9.15 28.78
C PHE A 155 -1.88 -10.53 28.20
N SER A 156 -0.88 -11.34 27.85
CA SER A 156 -1.06 -12.64 27.18
C SER A 156 -1.99 -12.54 25.96
N ALA A 157 -1.81 -11.47 25.17
CA ALA A 157 -2.69 -11.09 24.10
C ALA A 157 -1.98 -11.27 22.75
N PRO A 158 -2.21 -12.40 22.04
CA PRO A 158 -1.48 -12.76 20.83
C PRO A 158 -1.64 -11.75 19.69
N ILE A 159 -2.74 -10.97 19.70
CA ILE A 159 -2.99 -9.90 18.74
C ILE A 159 -1.90 -8.82 18.77
N PHE A 160 -1.40 -8.43 19.95
CA PHE A 160 -0.35 -7.43 20.06
C PHE A 160 1.01 -7.97 19.64
N ILE A 161 1.27 -9.27 19.86
CA ILE A 161 2.48 -9.94 19.37
C ILE A 161 2.45 -10.03 17.83
N ALA A 162 1.28 -10.33 17.25
CA ALA A 162 1.09 -10.30 15.80
C ALA A 162 1.32 -8.90 15.23
N LEU A 163 0.78 -7.85 15.88
CA LEU A 163 1.04 -6.46 15.51
C LEU A 163 2.52 -6.10 15.63
N ALA A 164 3.21 -6.57 16.68
CA ALA A 164 4.64 -6.37 16.84
C ALA A 164 5.44 -7.00 15.69
N TRP A 165 5.14 -8.26 15.36
CA TRP A 165 5.77 -8.97 14.24
C TRP A 165 5.58 -8.21 12.92
N PHE A 166 4.35 -7.79 12.62
CA PHE A 166 4.06 -7.00 11.41
C PHE A 166 4.72 -5.63 11.45
N GLY A 167 4.81 -4.99 12.62
CA GLY A 167 5.54 -3.74 12.82
C GLY A 167 7.03 -3.91 12.52
N TYR A 168 7.67 -4.94 13.06
CA TYR A 168 9.07 -5.23 12.76
C TYR A 168 9.29 -5.51 11.27
N PHE A 169 8.45 -6.35 10.67
CA PHE A 169 8.48 -6.64 9.25
C PHE A 169 8.33 -5.38 8.40
N LEU A 170 7.38 -4.51 8.71
CA LEU A 170 7.12 -3.28 7.97
C LEU A 170 8.31 -2.33 8.00
N ASN A 171 8.89 -2.12 9.19
CA ASN A 171 10.08 -1.29 9.33
C ASN A 171 11.27 -1.89 8.56
N LEU A 172 11.46 -3.22 8.63
CA LEU A 172 12.52 -3.91 7.91
C LEU A 172 12.34 -3.83 6.39
N PHE A 173 11.11 -4.00 5.92
CA PHE A 173 10.76 -3.83 4.50
C PHE A 173 11.06 -2.41 4.03
N ASN A 174 10.68 -1.40 4.81
CA ASN A 174 10.99 0.00 4.51
C ASN A 174 12.49 0.30 4.54
N LEU A 175 13.29 -0.44 5.32
CA LEU A 175 14.76 -0.35 5.28
C LEU A 175 15.38 -1.01 4.05
N THR A 176 14.63 -1.64 3.15
CA THR A 176 15.19 -2.15 1.89
C THR A 176 15.82 -0.99 1.11
N PRO A 177 17.08 -1.10 0.63
CA PRO A 177 17.80 0.01 0.03
C PRO A 177 17.36 0.27 -1.41
N VAL A 178 16.09 0.63 -1.65
CA VAL A 178 15.55 0.83 -3.01
C VAL A 178 14.55 1.98 -3.09
N GLY A 179 14.71 2.78 -4.16
CA GLY A 179 13.60 3.57 -4.71
C GLY A 179 12.99 4.54 -3.70
N MET A 180 11.67 4.46 -3.52
CA MET A 180 10.90 5.33 -2.63
C MET A 180 10.91 4.89 -1.15
N LEU A 181 11.41 3.69 -0.85
CA LEU A 181 11.46 3.17 0.52
C LEU A 181 12.49 3.96 1.34
N ASP A 182 12.34 3.91 2.66
CA ASP A 182 13.21 4.65 3.58
C ASP A 182 14.68 4.24 3.47
N GLY A 183 14.96 2.95 3.31
CA GLY A 183 16.30 2.44 3.06
C GLY A 183 16.91 3.07 1.82
N GLY A 184 16.12 3.28 0.75
CA GLY A 184 16.53 4.00 -0.44
C GLY A 184 17.00 5.43 -0.13
N ARG A 185 16.29 6.13 0.76
CA ARG A 185 16.62 7.49 1.24
C ARG A 185 17.85 7.47 2.15
N ILE A 186 17.95 6.51 3.07
CA ILE A 186 19.07 6.38 4.02
C ILE A 186 20.38 6.12 3.27
N VAL A 187 20.39 5.17 2.33
CA VAL A 187 21.62 4.82 1.60
C VAL A 187 22.12 5.93 0.68
N THR A 188 21.37 7.03 0.47
CA THR A 188 21.91 8.23 -0.19
C THR A 188 23.12 8.80 0.54
N ALA A 189 23.12 8.75 1.87
CA ALA A 189 24.21 9.23 2.71
C ALA A 189 25.33 8.19 2.91
N LEU A 190 25.01 6.90 2.78
CA LEU A 190 25.98 5.81 2.90
C LEU A 190 26.73 5.61 1.58
N SER A 191 26.01 5.09 0.59
CA SER A 191 26.49 4.82 -0.75
C SER A 191 25.29 4.50 -1.64
N ARG A 192 25.12 5.28 -2.70
CA ARG A 192 23.99 5.14 -3.63
C ARG A 192 24.09 3.88 -4.50
N TRP A 193 25.29 3.29 -4.56
CA TRP A 193 25.50 1.98 -5.16
C TRP A 193 24.77 0.85 -4.42
N LEU A 194 24.38 1.05 -3.15
CA LEU A 194 23.55 0.10 -2.40
C LEU A 194 22.13 -0.04 -2.99
N TRP A 195 21.70 0.84 -3.90
CA TRP A 195 20.46 0.65 -4.64
C TRP A 195 20.48 -0.56 -5.58
N LEU A 196 21.65 -0.92 -6.14
CA LEU A 196 21.76 -2.08 -7.02
C LEU A 196 21.51 -3.41 -6.30
N PRO A 197 22.18 -3.74 -5.17
CA PRO A 197 21.88 -4.96 -4.43
C PRO A 197 20.46 -4.93 -3.84
N GLY A 198 19.94 -3.76 -3.44
CA GLY A 198 18.55 -3.62 -3.05
C GLY A 198 17.58 -3.99 -4.17
N LEU A 199 17.82 -3.49 -5.39
CA LEU A 199 16.99 -3.78 -6.56
C LEU A 199 17.06 -5.27 -6.90
N ALA A 200 18.25 -5.86 -6.88
CA ALA A 200 18.43 -7.29 -7.10
C ALA A 200 17.65 -8.14 -6.09
N LEU A 201 17.66 -7.74 -4.81
CA LEU A 201 16.88 -8.39 -3.76
C LEU A 201 15.37 -8.31 -4.05
N LEU A 202 14.85 -7.13 -4.45
CA LEU A 202 13.44 -6.97 -4.79
C LEU A 202 13.03 -7.74 -6.05
N LEU A 203 13.89 -7.79 -7.07
CA LEU A 203 13.65 -8.59 -8.27
C LEU A 203 13.56 -10.08 -7.95
N TRP A 204 14.50 -10.59 -7.15
CA TRP A 204 14.46 -11.97 -6.66
C TRP A 204 13.21 -12.24 -5.83
N PHE A 205 12.88 -11.34 -4.90
CA PHE A 205 11.71 -11.48 -4.04
C PHE A 205 10.40 -11.44 -4.84
N GLY A 206 10.28 -10.52 -5.80
CA GLY A 206 9.12 -10.39 -6.68
C GLY A 206 8.97 -11.55 -7.68
N TRP A 207 10.07 -12.18 -8.09
CA TRP A 207 10.04 -13.40 -8.88
C TRP A 207 9.55 -14.60 -8.05
N LYS A 208 10.07 -14.74 -6.82
CA LYS A 208 9.72 -15.85 -5.93
C LYS A 208 8.30 -15.74 -5.38
N TYR A 209 7.84 -14.53 -5.09
CA TYR A 209 6.52 -14.22 -4.55
C TYR A 209 5.86 -13.12 -5.40
N PRO A 210 5.28 -13.47 -6.56
CA PRO A 210 4.67 -12.49 -7.47
C PRO A 210 3.61 -11.65 -6.77
N ASN A 211 3.91 -10.37 -6.60
CA ASN A 211 3.01 -9.39 -6.00
C ASN A 211 3.07 -8.09 -6.80
N PHE A 212 1.90 -7.56 -7.15
CA PHE A 212 1.78 -6.30 -7.90
C PHE A 212 2.57 -5.15 -7.27
N ILE A 213 2.58 -5.05 -5.93
CA ILE A 213 3.22 -3.96 -5.20
C ILE A 213 4.75 -4.02 -5.31
N ILE A 214 5.34 -5.23 -5.28
CA ILE A 214 6.79 -5.38 -5.44
C ILE A 214 7.20 -4.90 -6.84
N TRP A 215 6.47 -5.30 -7.88
CA TRP A 215 6.74 -4.87 -9.25
C TRP A 215 6.53 -3.38 -9.45
N LEU A 216 5.53 -2.79 -8.77
CA LEU A 216 5.32 -1.35 -8.74
C LEU A 216 6.52 -0.62 -8.09
N ILE A 217 7.04 -1.11 -6.97
CA ILE A 217 8.24 -0.56 -6.32
C ILE A 217 9.46 -0.66 -7.23
N VAL A 218 9.66 -1.82 -7.89
CA VAL A 218 10.74 -2.01 -8.87
C VAL A 218 10.64 -0.97 -9.98
N LEU A 219 9.47 -0.84 -10.61
CA LEU A 219 9.23 0.13 -11.69
C LEU A 219 9.54 1.57 -11.24
N LEU A 220 9.02 1.97 -10.08
CA LEU A 220 9.19 3.31 -9.54
C LEU A 220 10.62 3.58 -9.03
N SER A 221 11.43 2.54 -8.83
CA SER A 221 12.84 2.67 -8.45
C SER A 221 13.78 2.91 -9.63
N LEU A 222 13.38 2.55 -10.86
CA LEU A 222 14.23 2.64 -12.06
C LEU A 222 14.83 4.04 -12.32
N PRO A 223 14.09 5.16 -12.14
CA PRO A 223 14.68 6.49 -12.33
C PRO A 223 15.88 6.75 -11.40
N ARG A 224 15.81 6.25 -10.15
CA ARG A 224 16.90 6.36 -9.17
C ARG A 224 18.11 5.55 -9.61
N ILE A 225 17.88 4.34 -10.12
CA ILE A 225 18.94 3.47 -10.64
C ILE A 225 19.62 4.08 -11.86
N TYR A 226 18.83 4.60 -12.80
CA TYR A 226 19.34 5.31 -13.97
C TYR A 226 20.20 6.52 -13.59
N SER A 227 19.83 7.26 -12.53
CA SER A 227 20.60 8.40 -12.01
C SER A 227 22.00 8.05 -11.47
N LEU A 228 22.29 6.76 -11.25
CA LEU A 228 23.64 6.31 -10.85
C LEU A 228 24.64 6.42 -12.01
N PHE A 229 24.19 6.14 -13.23
CA PHE A 229 25.04 6.05 -14.42
C PHE A 229 25.16 7.40 -15.18
N ARG A 230 24.34 8.39 -14.83
CA ARG A 230 24.39 9.73 -15.41
C ARG A 230 25.51 10.57 -14.77
N LYS A 231 26.22 11.36 -15.58
CA LYS A 231 27.13 12.41 -15.09
C LYS A 231 26.33 13.45 -14.29
N ARG A 232 26.88 13.90 -13.16
CA ARG A 232 26.23 14.88 -12.27
C ARG A 232 26.81 16.26 -12.43
N THR A 233 25.94 17.25 -12.28
CA THR A 233 26.34 18.65 -12.09
C THR A 233 27.03 18.81 -10.74
N GLU A 234 27.78 19.90 -10.56
CA GLU A 234 28.44 20.20 -9.28
C GLU A 234 27.45 20.38 -8.13
N GLU A 235 26.29 20.98 -8.39
CA GLU A 235 25.23 21.15 -7.39
C GLU A 235 24.70 19.81 -6.87
N GLU A 236 24.52 18.84 -7.77
CA GLU A 236 24.12 17.49 -7.37
C GLU A 236 25.21 16.76 -6.60
N GLN A 237 26.49 17.05 -6.86
CA GLN A 237 27.59 16.47 -6.09
C GLN A 237 27.60 17.01 -4.66
N ARG A 238 27.43 18.33 -4.49
CA ARG A 238 27.31 18.97 -3.17
C ARG A 238 26.14 18.43 -2.37
N TYR A 239 25.03 18.06 -3.01
CA TYR A 239 23.91 17.40 -2.34
C TYR A 239 24.33 16.08 -1.65
N PHE A 240 25.23 15.31 -2.25
CA PHE A 240 25.70 14.02 -1.72
C PHE A 240 26.93 14.11 -0.82
N GLU A 241 27.41 15.33 -0.52
CA GLU A 241 28.50 15.53 0.42
C GLU A 241 28.02 15.22 1.85
N VAL A 242 28.63 14.19 2.43
CA VAL A 242 28.37 13.72 3.79
C VAL A 242 29.72 13.48 4.45
N THR A 243 29.91 14.01 5.65
CA THR A 243 31.17 13.85 6.37
C THR A 243 31.41 12.37 6.74
N PRO A 244 32.67 11.92 6.86
CA PRO A 244 32.95 10.54 7.26
C PRO A 244 32.29 10.14 8.59
N SER A 245 32.25 11.06 9.57
CA SER A 245 31.59 10.83 10.87
C SER A 245 30.09 10.59 10.71
N GLN A 246 29.40 11.44 9.94
CA GLN A 246 27.98 11.28 9.63
C GLN A 246 27.71 9.94 8.93
N ARG A 247 28.56 9.56 7.98
CA ARG A 247 28.42 8.28 7.26
C ARG A 247 28.52 7.10 8.22
N TRP A 248 29.49 7.11 9.14
CA TRP A 248 29.64 6.06 10.15
C TRP A 248 28.45 5.99 11.10
N ILE A 249 27.99 7.13 11.63
CA ILE A 249 26.81 7.20 12.49
C ILE A 249 25.59 6.59 11.79
N MET A 250 25.31 7.01 10.55
CA MET A 250 24.16 6.50 9.81
C MET A 250 24.31 5.02 9.47
N SER A 251 25.52 4.56 9.15
CA SER A 251 25.79 3.15 8.87
C SER A 251 25.52 2.29 10.10
N SER A 252 26.03 2.68 11.27
CA SER A 252 25.79 1.99 12.53
C SER A 252 24.31 1.96 12.88
N LEU A 253 23.59 3.08 12.73
CA LEU A 253 22.15 3.13 12.98
C LEU A 253 21.38 2.25 11.99
N TYR A 254 21.69 2.30 10.71
CA TYR A 254 21.00 1.55 9.67
C TYR A 254 21.17 0.03 9.83
N PHE A 255 22.41 -0.45 9.90
CA PHE A 255 22.68 -1.89 10.05
C PHE A 255 22.33 -2.40 11.44
N GLY A 256 22.53 -1.58 12.49
CA GLY A 256 22.11 -1.90 13.84
C GLY A 256 20.59 -2.06 13.96
N LEU A 257 19.83 -1.15 13.33
CA LEU A 257 18.37 -1.24 13.32
C LEU A 257 17.87 -2.47 12.56
N ILE A 258 18.49 -2.80 11.41
CA ILE A 258 18.19 -4.04 10.68
C ILE A 258 18.39 -5.27 11.58
N ALA A 259 19.51 -5.34 12.31
CA ALA A 259 19.78 -6.45 13.22
C ALA A 259 18.75 -6.55 14.36
N VAL A 260 18.41 -5.42 14.99
CA VAL A 260 17.39 -5.35 16.04
C VAL A 260 16.02 -5.78 15.52
N LEU A 261 15.63 -5.33 14.32
CA LEU A 261 14.35 -5.68 13.70
C LEU A 261 14.25 -7.17 13.36
N LEU A 262 15.31 -7.74 12.80
CA LEU A 262 15.39 -9.18 12.52
C LEU A 262 15.27 -9.99 13.81
N PHE A 263 15.96 -9.57 14.87
CA PHE A 263 15.88 -10.20 16.18
C PHE A 263 14.47 -10.09 16.78
N GLY A 264 13.88 -8.89 16.80
CA GLY A 264 12.52 -8.67 17.32
C GLY A 264 11.47 -9.47 16.56
N MET A 265 11.60 -9.56 15.23
CA MET A 265 10.73 -10.38 14.39
C MET A 265 10.90 -11.88 14.70
N HIS A 266 12.12 -12.34 14.95
CA HIS A 266 12.37 -13.72 15.36
C HIS A 266 11.74 -14.04 16.73
N VAL A 267 11.91 -13.16 17.71
CA VAL A 267 11.32 -13.31 19.05
C VAL A 267 9.79 -13.34 18.97
N ALA A 268 9.17 -12.35 18.32
CA ALA A 268 7.72 -12.30 18.15
C ALA A 268 7.16 -13.54 17.43
N GLN A 269 7.91 -14.08 16.46
CA GLN A 269 7.53 -15.33 15.77
C GLN A 269 7.54 -16.54 16.71
N GLN A 270 8.53 -16.63 17.59
CA GLN A 270 8.60 -17.69 18.60
C GLN A 270 7.46 -17.56 19.61
N ASP A 271 7.15 -16.34 20.05
CA ASP A 271 6.07 -16.10 21.01
C ASP A 271 4.71 -16.43 20.41
N LEU A 272 4.44 -16.03 19.16
CA LEU A 272 3.23 -16.44 18.43
C LEU A 272 3.11 -17.97 18.34
N ALA A 273 4.22 -18.68 18.13
CA ALA A 273 4.21 -20.14 18.08
C ALA A 273 3.82 -20.77 19.43
N LYS A 274 4.17 -20.15 20.57
CA LYS A 274 3.72 -20.58 21.91
C LYS A 274 2.20 -20.49 22.07
N TYR A 275 1.57 -19.49 21.44
CA TYR A 275 0.11 -19.34 21.40
C TYR A 275 -0.57 -20.20 20.30
N GLY A 276 0.16 -21.10 19.64
CA GLY A 276 -0.39 -21.97 18.59
C GLY A 276 -0.58 -21.30 17.23
N VAL A 277 -0.15 -20.05 17.08
CA VAL A 277 -0.21 -19.32 15.80
C VAL A 277 1.01 -19.71 14.95
N ARG A 278 0.81 -20.65 14.02
CA ARG A 278 1.87 -21.09 13.07
C ARG A 278 1.98 -20.14 11.88
N SER A 279 3.19 -19.99 11.33
CA SER A 279 3.49 -19.11 10.19
C SER A 279 2.83 -19.51 8.86
N HIS A 280 2.18 -20.68 8.81
CA HIS A 280 1.55 -21.23 7.60
C HIS A 280 0.02 -21.19 7.73
N GLY A 281 -0.58 -20.06 7.38
CA GLY A 281 -1.90 -19.89 6.73
C GLY A 281 -3.17 -20.60 7.23
N HIS A 282 -3.14 -21.47 8.24
CA HIS A 282 -4.28 -22.30 8.66
C HIS A 282 -4.76 -22.02 10.09
N GLY A 283 -4.38 -20.89 10.66
CA GLY A 283 -4.81 -20.45 11.99
C GLY A 283 -5.74 -19.23 11.93
N GLN A 284 -6.87 -19.33 11.23
CA GLN A 284 -7.88 -18.25 11.26
C GLN A 284 -8.53 -18.09 12.65
N ASP A 285 -8.46 -19.11 13.50
CA ASP A 285 -9.29 -19.17 14.71
C ASP A 285 -8.68 -18.51 15.97
N VAL A 286 -7.37 -18.22 16.01
CA VAL A 286 -6.71 -17.74 17.24
C VAL A 286 -6.49 -16.22 17.27
N ILE A 287 -6.44 -15.55 16.11
CA ILE A 287 -6.17 -14.11 16.04
C ILE A 287 -7.46 -13.27 16.16
N VAL A 288 -8.62 -13.90 15.96
CA VAL A 288 -9.91 -13.20 15.82
C VAL A 288 -10.79 -13.30 17.09
N GLN A 289 -10.52 -14.23 18.00
CA GLN A 289 -11.20 -14.31 19.31
C GLN A 289 -10.64 -13.28 20.29
#